data_AF-T0TFF7-F1
#
_entry.id   AF-T0TFF7-F1
#
_cell.length_a   1.000
_cell.length_b   1.000
_cell.length_c   1.000
_cell.angle_alpha   90.00
_cell.angle_beta   90.00
_cell.angle_gamma   90.00
#
_symmetry.space_group_name_H-M   'P 1'
#
loop_
_entity.id
_entity.type
_entity.pdbx_description
1 polymer ?
#
loop_
_entity_poly.entity_id
_entity_poly.type
_entity_poly.pdbx_seq_one_letter_code
_entity_poly.pdbx_strand_id
1 'polypeptide(L)' 'MKWIANQPILLNWVKDQLKTAGYITYDRETGKWTGIDYQGEVAKND' A
#
# COMPACT_ATOMS: atom_id res chain seq x y z
N MET A 1 16.52 -9.36 1.90
CA MET A 1 15.46 -8.41 1.49
C MET A 1 15.68 -7.81 0.10
N LYS A 2 16.88 -7.32 -0.31
CA LYS A 2 17.06 -6.66 -1.63
C LYS A 2 16.74 -7.53 -2.86
N TRP A 3 16.82 -8.85 -2.77
CA TRP A 3 16.58 -9.75 -3.91
C TRP A 3 15.13 -9.69 -4.41
N ILE A 4 14.16 -9.54 -3.51
CA ILE A 4 12.73 -9.51 -3.87
C ILE A 4 12.34 -8.18 -4.50
N ALA A 5 13.06 -7.11 -4.12
CA ALA A 5 12.85 -5.77 -4.67
C ALA A 5 13.24 -5.66 -6.16
N ASN A 6 14.04 -6.61 -6.68
CA ASN A 6 14.44 -6.65 -8.08
C ASN A 6 13.50 -7.48 -8.96
N GLN A 7 12.40 -8.01 -8.41
CA GLN A 7 11.43 -8.82 -9.14
C GLN A 7 10.13 -8.04 -9.35
N PRO A 8 10.02 -7.25 -10.43
CA PRO A 8 8.87 -6.36 -10.64
C PRO A 8 7.53 -7.09 -10.72
N ILE A 9 7.52 -8.31 -11.27
CA ILE A 9 6.32 -9.15 -11.36
C ILE A 9 5.81 -9.53 -9.97
N LEU A 10 6.71 -9.96 -9.09
CA LEU A 10 6.35 -10.38 -7.74
C LEU A 10 5.88 -9.19 -6.90
N LEU A 11 6.53 -8.03 -7.06
CA LEU A 11 6.09 -6.80 -6.39
C LEU A 11 4.69 -6.36 -6.84
N ASN A 12 4.40 -6.43 -8.14
CA ASN A 12 3.07 -6.15 -8.66
C ASN A 12 2.03 -7.14 -8.11
N TRP A 13 2.37 -8.43 -8.08
CA TRP A 13 1.49 -9.45 -7.51
C TRP A 13 1.18 -9.19 -6.04
N VAL A 14 2.19 -8.89 -5.20
CA VAL A 14 1.99 -8.57 -3.78
C VAL A 14 1.09 -7.34 -3.61
N LYS A 15 1.33 -6.28 -4.39
CA LYS A 15 0.49 -5.08 -4.39
C LYS A 15 -0.96 -5.40 -4.74
N ASP A 16 -1.20 -6.23 -5.74
CA ASP A 16 -2.55 -6.63 -6.15
C ASP A 16 -3.26 -7.45 -5.06
N GLN A 17 -2.54 -8.32 -4.34
CA GLN A 17 -3.09 -9.03 -3.19
C GLN A 17 -3.50 -8.07 -2.08
N LEU A 18 -2.63 -7.10 -1.73
CA LEU A 18 -2.92 -6.10 -0.69
C LEU A 18 -4.12 -5.22 -1.06
N LYS A 19 -4.22 -4.83 -2.32
CA LYS A 19 -5.36 -4.07 -2.85
C LYS A 19 -6.65 -4.89 -2.77
N THR A 20 -6.62 -6.14 -3.22
CA THR A 20 -7.81 -7.02 -3.26
C THR A 20 -8.31 -7.33 -1.85
N ALA A 21 -7.40 -7.54 -0.89
CA ALA A 21 -7.72 -7.73 0.51
C ALA A 21 -8.18 -6.45 1.24
N GLY A 22 -8.09 -5.28 0.58
CA GLY A 22 -8.55 -4.00 1.14
C GLY A 22 -7.56 -3.32 2.08
N TYR A 23 -6.32 -3.79 2.19
CA TYR A 23 -5.31 -3.20 3.09
C TYR A 23 -4.73 -1.88 2.58
N ILE A 24 -4.79 -1.65 1.27
CA ILE A 24 -4.30 -0.42 0.65
C ILE A 24 -5.36 0.20 -0.26
N THR A 25 -5.39 1.53 -0.30
CA THR A 25 -6.21 2.33 -1.20
C THR A 25 -5.33 3.22 -2.07
N TYR A 26 -5.88 3.68 -3.20
CA TYR A 26 -5.21 4.64 -4.05
C TYR A 26 -5.68 6.05 -3.71
N ASP A 27 -4.76 6.86 -3.20
CA ASP A 27 -4.96 8.29 -2.98
C ASP A 27 -4.74 9.03 -4.30
N ARG A 28 -5.82 9.64 -4.81
CA ARG A 28 -5.80 10.40 -6.07
C ARG A 28 -5.17 11.79 -5.93
N GLU A 29 -5.15 12.36 -4.73
CA GLU A 29 -4.59 13.69 -4.48
C GLU A 29 -3.06 13.63 -4.50
N THR A 30 -2.49 12.61 -3.87
CA THR A 30 -1.04 12.42 -3.82
C THR A 30 -0.50 11.50 -4.92
N GLY A 31 -1.39 10.76 -5.60
CA GLY A 31 -1.04 9.77 -6.62
C GLY A 31 -0.36 8.51 -6.07
N LYS A 32 -0.50 8.24 -4.76
CA LYS A 32 0.20 7.17 -4.05
C LYS A 32 -0.77 6.09 -3.55
N TRP A 33 -0.22 4.90 -3.32
CA TRP A 33 -0.92 3.84 -2.59
C TRP A 33 -0.65 3.98 -1.10
N THR A 34 -1.70 4.01 -0.29
CA THR A 34 -1.64 4.22 1.16
C THR A 34 -2.37 3.10 1.89
N GLY A 35 -1.86 2.71 3.07
CA GLY A 35 -2.53 1.75 3.92
C GLY A 35 -3.82 2.33 4.50
N ILE A 36 -4.87 1.52 4.65
CA ILE A 36 -6.14 1.98 5.21
C ILE A 36 -5.99 2.44 6.67
N ASP A 37 -5.12 1.80 7.45
CA ASP A 37 -4.87 2.16 8.85
C ASP A 37 -4.01 3.43 9.00
N TYR A 38 -3.33 3.84 7.92
CA TYR A 38 -2.53 5.06 7.90
C TYR A 38 -3.38 6.32 8.13
N GLN A 39 -4.66 6.30 7.73
CA GLN A 39 -5.59 7.40 8.02
C GLN A 39 -6.14 7.36 9.45
N GLY A 40 -6.29 6.16 10.03
CA GLY A 40 -6.81 5.97 11.38
C GLY A 40 -5.82 6.34 12.49
N GLU A 41 -4.51 6.24 12.24
CA GLU A 41 -3.47 6.63 13.20
C GLU A 41 -3.22 8.14 13.22
N VAL A 42 -3.35 8.84 12.09
CA VAL A 42 -3.22 10.31 12.05
C VAL A 42 -4.38 10.97 12.80
N ALA A 43 -5.61 10.46 12.65
CA ALA A 43 -6.80 10.99 13.32
C ALA A 43 -6.89 10.70 14.84
N LYS A 44 -6.03 9.83 15.39
CA LYS A 44 -5.99 9.49 16.84
C LYS A 44 -4.97 10.30 17.63
N ASN A 45 -4.20 11.15 16.96
CA ASN A 45 -3.16 11.97 17.58
C ASN A 45 -3.49 13.47 17.61
N ASP A 46 -4.74 13.85 17.32
CA ASP A 46 -5.28 15.22 17.48
C ASP A 46 -6.20 15.33 18.71
#